data_AF-B7Q8A0-F1
#
_entry.id   AF-B7Q8A0-F1
#
_cell.length_a   1.000
_cell.length_b   1.000
_cell.length_c   1.000
_cell.angle_alpha   90.00
_cell.angle_beta   90.00
_cell.angle_gamma   90.00
#
_symmetry.space_group_name_H-M   'P 1'
#
loop_
_entity.id
_entity.type
_entity.pdbx_description
1 polymer ?
#
loop_
_entity_poly.entity_id
_entity_poly.type
_entity_poly.pdbx_seq_one_letter_code
_entity_poly.pdbx_strand_id
1 'polypeptide(L)'
;GYDALSYHNGEKFTIKKSMTQTPDKDKCSDRLSGGWWFKECNEANLNGRKFTYTSPTKALGITWHIKGKEESYKYIYEKVEMKIRDNDFGFCTGALKSQLT
;
A
#
# COMPACT_ATOMS: atom_id res chain seq x y z
N GLY A 1 0.37 10.12 -11.14
CA GLY A 1 0.18 9.33 -9.91
C GLY A 1 1.54 8.90 -9.41
N TYR A 2 1.75 8.89 -8.09
CA TYR A 2 3.00 8.42 -7.48
C TYR A 2 2.91 6.92 -7.21
N ASP A 3 3.98 6.18 -7.50
CA ASP A 3 4.10 4.75 -7.17
C ASP A 3 4.59 4.58 -5.73
N ALA A 4 3.65 4.57 -4.79
CA ALA A 4 3.94 4.37 -3.38
C ALA A 4 4.37 2.92 -3.05
N LEU A 5 3.99 1.95 -3.90
CA LEU A 5 4.33 0.54 -3.68
C LEU A 5 5.83 0.29 -3.90
N SER A 6 6.45 0.97 -4.86
CA SER A 6 7.88 0.84 -5.15
C SER A 6 8.80 1.06 -3.94
N TYR A 7 8.39 1.86 -2.96
CA TYR A 7 9.14 2.10 -1.73
C TYR A 7 9.40 0.81 -0.93
N HIS A 8 8.49 -0.14 -1.05
CA HIS A 8 8.48 -1.42 -0.33
C HIS A 8 9.24 -2.53 -1.08
N ASN A 9 9.84 -2.24 -2.26
CA ASN A 9 10.59 -3.23 -3.03
C ASN A 9 11.76 -3.82 -2.22
N GLY A 10 11.88 -5.15 -2.27
CA GLY A 10 12.93 -5.92 -1.59
C GLY A 10 12.67 -6.20 -0.12
N GLU A 11 11.62 -5.63 0.47
CA GLU A 11 11.27 -5.91 1.86
C GLU A 11 10.64 -7.30 2.03
N LYS A 12 10.78 -7.85 3.24
CA LYS A 12 10.13 -9.12 3.60
C LYS A 12 8.71 -8.85 4.09
N PHE A 13 7.81 -9.78 3.79
CA PHE A 13 6.46 -9.72 4.33
C PHE A 13 6.49 -9.90 5.86
N THR A 14 5.88 -8.97 6.58
CA THR A 14 5.74 -9.03 8.05
C THR A 14 4.32 -8.63 8.46
N ILE A 15 3.92 -8.96 9.69
CA ILE A 15 2.59 -8.68 10.24
C ILE A 15 2.72 -7.70 11.38
N LYS A 16 1.91 -6.64 11.37
CA LYS A 16 1.84 -5.59 12.40
C LYS A 16 0.47 -5.61 13.09
N LYS A 17 0.44 -5.46 14.41
CA LYS A 17 -0.76 -5.53 15.26
C LYS A 17 -1.04 -4.17 15.90
N SER A 18 -2.11 -3.50 15.49
CA SER A 18 -2.45 -2.14 15.97
C SER A 18 -3.38 -2.08 17.19
N MET A 19 -4.00 -3.21 17.56
CA MET A 19 -5.07 -3.27 18.59
C MET A 19 -4.61 -3.90 19.91
N THR A 20 -3.30 -4.05 20.09
CA THR A 20 -2.67 -4.53 21.32
C THR A 20 -2.40 -3.38 22.29
N GLN A 21 -2.13 -3.70 23.57
CA GLN A 21 -1.65 -2.69 24.54
C GLN A 21 -0.35 -2.03 24.06
N THR A 22 0.52 -2.79 23.39
CA THR A 22 1.75 -2.34 22.74
C THR A 22 1.59 -2.45 21.22
N PRO A 23 0.97 -1.46 20.57
CA PRO A 23 0.75 -1.51 19.13
C PRO A 23 2.08 -1.43 18.38
N ASP A 24 2.17 -2.18 17.29
CA ASP A 24 3.32 -2.06 16.39
C ASP A 24 3.30 -0.69 15.69
N LYS A 25 4.48 -0.06 15.61
CA LYS A 25 4.71 1.26 15.03
C LYS A 25 5.89 1.23 14.06
N ASP A 26 6.05 2.29 13.29
CA ASP A 26 7.26 2.59 12.53
C ASP A 26 7.77 4.01 12.89
N LYS A 27 8.68 4.60 12.10
CA LYS A 27 9.16 5.96 12.39
C LYS A 27 8.16 7.06 12.02
N CYS A 28 7.15 6.75 11.21
CA CYS A 28 6.21 7.72 10.65
C CYS A 28 4.78 7.60 11.21
N SER A 29 4.45 6.49 11.84
CA SER A 29 3.12 6.12 12.28
C SER A 29 3.17 5.47 13.66
N ASP A 30 2.27 5.90 14.54
CA ASP A 30 2.17 5.38 15.91
C ASP A 30 1.50 4.01 15.96
N ARG A 31 0.78 3.63 14.89
CA ARG A 31 0.06 2.36 14.80
C ARG A 31 0.00 1.86 13.37
N LEU A 32 0.47 0.64 13.17
CA LEU A 32 0.36 -0.11 11.92
C LEU A 32 -0.43 -1.40 12.12
N SER A 33 -1.15 -1.80 11.08
CA SER A 33 -1.97 -3.00 11.07
C SER A 33 -1.83 -3.75 9.76
N GLY A 34 -2.10 -5.05 9.82
CA GLY A 34 -2.15 -5.93 8.65
C GLY A 34 -0.81 -6.57 8.34
N GLY A 35 -0.83 -7.41 7.31
CA GLY A 35 0.38 -8.00 6.74
C GLY A 35 0.81 -7.21 5.51
N TRP A 36 2.06 -6.75 5.49
CA TRP A 36 2.59 -5.94 4.40
C TRP A 36 4.11 -6.09 4.31
N TRP A 37 4.69 -5.60 3.21
CA TRP A 37 6.13 -5.47 3.04
C TRP A 37 6.62 -4.19 3.74
N PHE A 38 6.48 -4.14 5.07
CA PHE A 38 6.79 -2.94 5.86
C PHE A 38 8.27 -2.54 5.81
N LYS A 39 8.53 -1.23 5.86
CA LYS A 39 9.86 -0.61 5.91
C LYS A 39 9.95 0.38 7.08
N GLU A 40 10.94 1.26 7.09
CA GLU A 40 11.16 2.31 8.11
C GLU A 40 9.96 3.25 8.31
N CYS A 41 9.25 3.52 7.22
CA CYS A 41 7.98 4.22 7.17
C CYS A 41 7.03 3.43 6.25
N ASN A 42 5.76 3.81 6.21
CA ASN A 42 4.77 3.08 5.44
C ASN A 42 4.10 3.97 4.38
N GLU A 43 4.63 3.94 3.17
CA GLU A 43 4.15 4.73 2.02
C GLU A 43 2.89 4.15 1.39
N ALA A 44 2.75 2.83 1.37
CA ALA A 44 1.53 2.14 0.97
C ALA A 44 1.23 1.03 1.98
N ASN A 45 -0.04 0.74 2.23
CA ASN A 45 -0.48 -0.48 2.90
C ASN A 45 -1.95 -0.71 2.56
N LEU A 46 -2.21 -1.56 1.57
CA LEU A 46 -3.58 -1.88 1.16
C LEU A 46 -4.26 -2.87 2.13
N ASN A 47 -3.47 -3.51 3.01
CA ASN A 47 -3.94 -4.44 4.03
C ASN A 47 -4.10 -3.77 5.41
N GLY A 48 -3.95 -2.45 5.48
CA GLY A 48 -4.17 -1.70 6.70
C GLY A 48 -5.64 -1.71 7.11
N ARG A 49 -5.91 -1.39 8.37
CA ARG A 49 -7.26 -1.34 8.91
C ARG A 49 -8.13 -0.38 8.08
N LYS A 50 -9.33 -0.84 7.70
CA LYS A 50 -10.35 0.03 7.12
C LYS A 50 -10.88 0.98 8.20
N PHE A 51 -10.70 2.28 7.98
CA PHE A 51 -11.30 3.33 8.80
C PHE A 51 -12.49 3.93 8.05
N THR A 52 -13.56 4.25 8.78
CA THR A 52 -14.74 4.97 8.25
C THR A 52 -14.69 6.47 8.55
N TYR A 53 -13.69 6.90 9.33
CA TYR A 53 -13.42 8.30 9.68
C TYR A 53 -11.92 8.47 9.92
N THR A 54 -11.42 9.70 9.80
CA THR A 54 -10.00 10.02 10.06
C THR A 54 -9.65 9.65 11.50
N SER A 55 -8.68 8.75 11.68
CA SER A 55 -8.22 8.38 13.02
C SER A 55 -7.67 9.62 13.76
N PRO A 56 -8.09 9.88 15.01
CA PRO A 56 -7.54 10.97 15.82
C PRO A 56 -6.11 10.67 16.30
N THR A 57 -5.71 9.40 16.27
CA THR A 57 -4.32 8.96 16.46
C THR A 57 -3.64 8.86 15.09
N LYS A 58 -2.31 9.06 14.98
CA LYS A 58 -1.54 8.84 13.74
C LYS A 58 -1.47 7.35 13.36
N ALA A 59 -2.62 6.68 13.33
CA ALA A 59 -2.78 5.30 12.91
C ALA A 59 -3.05 5.29 11.40
N LEU A 60 -2.18 4.61 10.66
CA LEU A 60 -2.37 4.43 9.21
C LEU A 60 -3.33 3.26 8.96
N GLY A 61 -4.33 3.53 8.13
CA GLY A 61 -5.31 2.54 7.69
C GLY A 61 -4.89 1.92 6.35
N ILE A 62 -5.86 1.72 5.47
CA ILE A 62 -5.57 1.54 4.04
C ILE A 62 -4.86 2.83 3.57
N THR A 63 -3.62 2.71 3.10
CA THR A 63 -2.78 3.87 2.79
C THR A 63 -2.18 3.78 1.40
N TRP A 64 -2.18 4.92 0.70
CA TRP A 64 -1.38 5.19 -0.49
C TRP A 64 -0.92 6.64 -0.44
N HIS A 65 0.31 6.85 0.01
CA HIS A 65 0.90 8.17 0.15
C HIS A 65 1.22 8.77 -1.21
N ILE A 66 0.96 10.06 -1.36
CA ILE A 66 1.31 10.83 -2.54
C ILE A 66 2.48 11.73 -2.13
N LYS A 67 3.65 11.48 -2.74
CA LYS A 67 4.87 12.25 -2.46
C LYS A 67 4.63 13.76 -2.55
N GLY A 68 5.02 14.47 -1.49
CA GLY A 68 4.82 15.93 -1.37
C GLY A 68 3.42 16.35 -0.93
N LYS A 69 2.57 15.40 -0.53
CA LYS A 69 1.18 15.62 -0.13
C LYS A 69 0.87 14.85 1.15
N GLU A 70 1.36 15.34 2.29
CA GLU A 70 1.26 14.69 3.60
C GLU A 70 -0.17 14.34 4.03
N GLU A 71 -1.16 15.13 3.61
CA GLU A 71 -2.57 14.86 3.89
C GLU A 71 -3.10 13.56 3.24
N SER A 72 -2.39 13.03 2.24
CA SER A 72 -2.77 11.76 1.58
C SER A 72 -2.76 10.56 2.52
N TYR A 73 -2.00 10.60 3.63
CA TYR A 73 -2.06 9.58 4.69
C TYR A 73 -3.43 9.48 5.36
N LYS A 74 -4.28 10.52 5.24
CA LYS A 74 -5.61 10.59 5.85
C LYS A 74 -6.73 10.23 4.86
N TYR A 75 -6.41 9.93 3.61
CA TYR A 75 -7.41 9.58 2.62
C TYR A 75 -8.08 8.25 2.97
N ILE A 76 -9.40 8.24 2.88
CA ILE A 76 -10.20 7.05 3.16
C ILE A 76 -10.47 6.34 1.83
N TYR A 77 -9.99 5.10 1.74
CA TYR A 77 -10.24 4.23 0.61
C TYR A 77 -11.40 3.30 0.92
N GLU A 78 -12.52 3.45 0.20
CA GLU A 78 -13.68 2.59 0.41
C GLU A 78 -13.46 1.16 -0.08
N LYS A 79 -12.71 1.02 -1.17
CA LYS A 79 -12.37 -0.23 -1.82
C LYS A 79 -10.99 -0.13 -2.45
N VAL A 80 -10.21 -1.20 -2.33
CA VAL A 80 -8.92 -1.38 -3.01
C VAL A 80 -8.86 -2.78 -3.61
N GLU A 81 -8.18 -2.92 -4.74
CA GLU A 81 -7.94 -4.21 -5.40
C GLU A 81 -6.49 -4.25 -5.88
N MET A 82 -5.76 -5.31 -5.53
CA MET A 82 -4.47 -5.63 -6.16
C MET A 82 -4.70 -6.71 -7.19
N LYS A 83 -4.28 -6.47 -8.43
CA LYS A 83 -4.43 -7.41 -9.55
C LYS A 83 -3.09 -7.54 -10.26
N ILE A 84 -2.77 -8.76 -10.64
CA ILE A 84 -1.61 -9.07 -11.45
C ILE A 84 -2.07 -9.51 -12.85
N ARG A 85 -1.18 -9.34 -13.82
CA ARG A 85 -1.35 -9.83 -15.18
C ARG A 85 0.02 -10.20 -15.72
N ASP A 86 0.06 -11.18 -16.61
CA ASP A 86 1.30 -11.60 -17.25
C ASP A 86 1.97 -10.44 -17.96
N ASN A 87 3.29 -10.36 -17.84
CA ASN A 87 4.08 -9.29 -18.44
C ASN A 87 4.00 -9.30 -19.98
N ASP A 88 3.78 -10.47 -20.57
CA ASP A 88 3.63 -10.71 -22.01
C ASP A 88 2.17 -10.86 -22.46
N PHE A 89 1.19 -10.45 -21.63
CA PHE A 89 -0.23 -10.57 -21.96
C PHE A 89 -0.60 -9.99 -23.35
N GLY A 90 0.00 -8.86 -23.74
CA GLY A 90 -0.23 -8.24 -25.06
C GLY A 90 0.29 -9.08 -26.24
N PHE A 91 1.32 -9.90 -26.01
CA PHE A 91 1.83 -10.88 -26.96
C PHE A 91 0.89 -12.09 -27.04
N CYS A 92 0.50 -12.66 -25.90
CA CYS A 92 -0.38 -13.83 -25.81
C CYS A 92 -1.79 -13.58 -26.38
N THR A 93 -2.26 -12.34 -26.36
CA THR A 93 -3.58 -11.95 -26.91
C THR A 93 -3.54 -11.47 -28.36
N GLY A 94 -2.38 -11.54 -29.02
CA GLY A 94 -2.22 -11.21 -30.44
C GLY A 94 -2.23 -9.72 -30.79
N ALA A 95 -2.44 -8.82 -29.82
CA ALA A 95 -2.45 -7.37 -30.03
C ALA A 95 -1.09 -6.82 -30.50
N LEU A 96 0.01 -7.52 -30.18
CA LEU A 96 1.36 -7.19 -30.63
C LEU A 96 1.91 -8.13 -31.73
N LYS A 97 1.12 -9.11 -32.20
CA LYS A 97 1.57 -10.05 -33.24
C LYS A 97 1.75 -9.37 -34.61
N SER A 98 1.07 -8.23 -34.84
CA SER A 98 1.11 -7.47 -36.09
C SER A 98 2.17 -6.35 -36.14
N GLN A 99 2.91 -6.09 -35.05
CA GLN A 99 3.97 -5.07 -35.05
C GLN A 99 5.36 -5.63 -35.40
N LEU A 100 5.43 -6.89 -35.82
CA LEU A 100 6.66 -7.58 -36.23
C LEU A 100 6.68 -7.91 -37.74
N THR A 101 5.80 -7.30 -38.54
CA THR A 101 5.83 -7.30 -40.01
C THR A 101 6.01 -5.89 -40.53
#